data_AF-A0A349A0W0-F1
#
_entry.id   AF-A0A349A0W0-F1
#
_cell.length_a   1.000
_cell.length_b   1.000
_cell.length_c   1.000
_cell.angle_alpha   90.00
_cell.angle_beta   90.00
_cell.angle_gamma   90.00
#
_symmetry.space_group_name_H-M   'P 1'
#
loop_
_entity.id
_entity.type
_entity.pdbx_description
1 polymer ?
#
loop_
_entity_poly.entity_id
_entity_poly.type
_entity_poly.pdbx_seq_one_letter_code
_entity_poly.pdbx_strand_id
1 'polypeptide(L)'
;MGAGGSREELWKQWEQDEKDGKLKAGDAISGVSPGYDLIPEIDLPLNHSYFFDGTHSCPPLSPLGLQLYWSRGCTHGLKYVNSYFSLPTCYGWQGRAKDGGIYWSFLVETDEEKIK
;
A
#
# COMPACT_ATOMS: atom_id res chain seq x y z
N MET A 1 -14.38 11.78 -6.34
CA MET A 1 -14.62 12.02 -7.78
C MET A 1 -13.50 11.33 -8.53
N GLY A 2 -13.71 10.10 -8.99
CA GLY A 2 -12.68 9.28 -9.63
C GLY A 2 -12.43 9.74 -11.06
N ALA A 3 -11.15 9.87 -11.45
CA ALA A 3 -10.77 10.18 -12.81
C ALA A 3 -11.26 9.06 -13.76
N GLY A 4 -12.34 9.35 -14.49
CA GLY A 4 -12.88 8.46 -15.50
C GLY A 4 -12.03 8.52 -16.77
N GLY A 5 -11.56 7.35 -17.22
CA GLY A 5 -10.88 7.16 -18.49
C GLY A 5 -10.59 5.68 -18.71
N SER A 6 -10.64 5.23 -19.96
CA SER A 6 -10.11 3.93 -20.38
C SER A 6 -8.60 3.85 -20.13
N ARG A 7 -8.05 2.63 -20.06
CA ARG A 7 -6.63 2.42 -19.77
C ARG A 7 -5.72 3.09 -20.80
N GLU A 8 -6.16 3.11 -22.06
CA GLU A 8 -5.49 3.73 -23.19
C GLU A 8 -5.49 5.26 -23.09
N GLU A 9 -6.54 5.86 -22.57
CA GLU A 9 -6.64 7.31 -22.35
C GLU A 9 -5.72 7.76 -21.21
N LEU A 10 -5.69 6.99 -20.12
CA LEU A 10 -4.78 7.22 -18.99
C LEU A 10 -3.31 7.12 -19.42
N TRP A 11 -2.99 6.18 -20.32
CA TRP A 11 -1.63 6.02 -20.85
C TRP A 11 -1.20 7.23 -21.67
N LYS A 12 -2.05 7.69 -22.59
CA LYS A 12 -1.77 8.89 -23.40
C LYS A 12 -1.63 10.15 -22.55
N GLN A 13 -2.43 10.28 -21.49
CA GLN A 13 -2.33 11.39 -20.55
C GLN A 13 -0.96 11.39 -19.84
N TRP A 14 -0.51 10.22 -19.38
CA TRP A 14 0.79 10.07 -18.73
C TRP A 14 1.96 10.46 -19.65
N GLU A 15 1.96 10.00 -20.90
CA GLU A 15 2.99 10.37 -21.90
C GLU A 15 3.01 11.88 -22.19
N GLN A 16 1.84 12.54 -22.14
CA GLN A 16 1.75 13.98 -22.32
C GLN A 16 2.27 14.74 -21.10
N ASP A 17 1.94 14.29 -19.89
CA ASP A 17 2.41 14.92 -18.65
C ASP A 17 3.93 14.76 -18.44
N GLU A 18 4.53 13.67 -18.96
CA GLU A 18 5.98 13.50 -19.06
C GLU A 18 6.61 14.56 -19.97
N LYS A 19 6.08 14.73 -21.18
CA LYS A 19 6.54 15.74 -22.15
C LYS A 19 6.40 17.16 -21.63
N ASP A 20 5.32 17.43 -20.90
CA ASP A 20 5.04 18.74 -20.31
C ASP A 20 5.91 19.04 -19.07
N GLY A 21 6.75 18.09 -18.63
CA GLY A 21 7.60 18.23 -17.44
C GLY A 21 6.80 18.32 -16.15
N LYS A 22 5.53 17.88 -16.16
CA LYS A 22 4.66 17.86 -14.98
C LYS A 22 5.01 16.72 -14.03
N LEU A 23 5.63 15.66 -14.54
CA LEU A 23 6.14 14.56 -13.75
C LEU A 23 7.42 15.01 -13.01
N LYS A 24 7.35 15.05 -11.69
CA LYS A 24 8.46 15.39 -10.81
C LYS A 24 9.25 14.13 -10.46
N ALA A 25 10.53 14.29 -10.12
CA ALA A 25 11.35 13.17 -9.60
C ALA A 25 10.74 12.51 -8.33
N GLY A 26 9.90 13.23 -7.58
CA GLY A 26 9.09 12.66 -6.49
C GLY A 26 7.99 11.70 -6.96
N ASP A 27 7.47 11.88 -8.16
CA ASP A 27 6.54 10.95 -8.83
C ASP A 27 7.28 9.71 -9.35
N ALA A 28 8.62 9.81 -9.51
CA ALA A 28 9.53 8.72 -9.83
C ALA A 28 10.00 7.92 -8.61
N ILE A 29 9.54 8.22 -7.39
CA ILE A 29 9.64 7.29 -6.24
C ILE A 29 8.58 6.17 -6.40
N SER A 30 8.62 5.56 -7.57
CA SER A 30 8.26 4.18 -7.85
C SER A 30 9.53 3.36 -8.15
N GLY A 31 10.73 3.97 -8.10
CA GLY A 31 11.91 3.47 -8.79
C GLY A 31 12.97 2.69 -8.01
N VAL A 32 12.94 2.59 -6.67
CA VAL A 32 13.97 1.82 -5.93
C VAL A 32 13.39 0.77 -4.97
N SER A 33 12.08 0.84 -4.70
CA SER A 33 11.21 -0.32 -4.49
C SER A 33 9.75 0.17 -4.61
N PRO A 34 8.89 -0.34 -5.53
CA PRO A 34 7.73 0.42 -5.96
C PRO A 34 6.49 0.23 -5.06
N GLY A 35 6.03 1.30 -4.40
CA GLY A 35 4.60 1.48 -4.06
C GLY A 35 4.12 1.05 -2.66
N TYR A 36 5.03 0.80 -1.72
CA TYR A 36 4.65 0.42 -0.35
C TYR A 36 5.25 1.32 0.73
N ASP A 37 5.81 2.47 0.36
CA ASP A 37 6.16 3.51 1.33
C ASP A 37 4.89 4.11 1.94
N LEU A 38 4.95 4.47 3.22
CA LEU A 38 3.87 5.18 3.90
C LEU A 38 3.90 6.64 3.44
N ILE A 39 2.86 7.06 2.74
CA ILE A 39 2.60 8.45 2.36
C ILE A 39 1.47 8.94 3.27
N PRO A 40 1.77 9.66 4.38
CA PRO A 40 0.77 9.98 5.39
C PRO A 40 -0.49 10.66 4.85
N GLU A 41 -0.32 11.53 3.86
CA GLU A 41 -1.39 12.31 3.24
C GLU A 41 -2.38 11.43 2.45
N ILE A 42 -1.96 10.24 2.04
CA ILE A 42 -2.77 9.28 1.27
C ILE A 42 -3.21 8.13 2.17
N ASP A 43 -2.28 7.54 2.92
CA ASP A 43 -2.53 6.31 3.66
C ASP A 43 -3.33 6.53 4.94
N LEU A 44 -3.09 7.61 5.71
CA LEU A 44 -3.82 7.86 6.96
C LEU A 44 -5.31 8.14 6.75
N PRO A 45 -5.74 8.88 5.71
CA PRO A 45 -7.17 9.00 5.42
C PRO A 45 -7.85 7.70 4.98
N LEU A 46 -7.10 6.76 4.39
CA LEU A 46 -7.63 5.49 3.88
C LEU A 46 -7.76 4.42 4.97
N ASN A 47 -7.03 4.56 6.08
CA ASN A 47 -6.94 3.57 7.11
C ASN A 47 -7.00 4.23 8.49
N HIS A 48 -7.93 3.75 9.33
CA HIS A 48 -8.18 4.35 10.64
C HIS A 48 -6.98 4.33 11.60
N SER A 49 -6.01 3.44 11.39
CA SER A 49 -4.81 3.36 12.23
C SER A 49 -3.66 2.65 11.52
N TYR A 50 -2.49 3.28 11.53
CA TYR A 50 -1.21 2.62 11.26
C TYR A 50 -0.42 2.48 12.57
N PHE A 51 -0.05 1.26 12.93
CA PHE A 51 0.76 0.98 14.11
C PHE A 51 2.14 0.46 13.70
N PHE A 52 3.17 0.95 14.39
CA PHE A 52 4.53 0.47 14.20
C PHE A 52 4.65 -0.98 14.69
N ASP A 53 5.15 -1.86 13.84
CA ASP A 53 5.53 -3.21 14.20
C ASP A 53 7.05 -3.31 14.25
N GLY A 54 7.55 -3.43 15.47
CA GLY A 54 8.97 -3.52 15.77
C GLY A 54 9.59 -4.89 15.47
N THR A 55 8.87 -5.82 14.82
CA THR A 55 9.29 -7.18 14.40
C THR A 55 10.16 -7.95 15.39
N HIS A 56 9.64 -9.03 15.96
CA HIS A 56 10.24 -9.63 17.16
C HIS A 56 11.48 -10.53 16.97
N SER A 57 11.95 -10.81 15.75
CA SER A 57 13.14 -11.69 15.52
C SER A 57 13.71 -11.63 14.09
N CYS A 58 13.49 -10.55 13.33
CA CYS A 58 14.02 -10.48 11.96
C CYS A 58 15.46 -9.97 11.97
N PRO A 59 16.41 -10.59 11.23
CA PRO A 59 17.73 -9.98 11.03
C PRO A 59 17.55 -8.60 10.37
N PRO A 60 18.48 -7.65 10.60
CA PRO A 60 18.43 -6.36 9.93
C PRO A 60 18.31 -6.54 8.42
N LEU A 61 17.23 -6.01 7.83
CA LEU A 61 16.98 -6.08 6.41
C LEU A 61 17.48 -4.82 5.73
N SER A 62 17.91 -4.96 4.47
CA SER A 62 18.06 -3.80 3.59
C SER A 62 16.70 -3.14 3.37
N PRO A 63 16.64 -1.84 3.00
CA PRO A 63 15.38 -1.18 2.66
C PRO A 63 14.55 -1.94 1.63
N LEU A 64 15.20 -2.48 0.59
CA LEU A 64 14.54 -3.35 -0.40
C LEU A 64 14.00 -4.64 0.21
N GLY A 65 14.75 -5.26 1.11
CA GLY A 65 14.31 -6.46 1.83
C GLY A 65 13.08 -6.21 2.70
N LEU A 66 13.05 -5.09 3.44
CA LEU A 66 11.91 -4.66 4.24
C LEU A 66 10.66 -4.49 3.36
N GLN A 67 10.79 -3.83 2.22
CA GLN A 67 9.66 -3.59 1.32
C GLN A 67 9.15 -4.88 0.65
N LEU A 68 10.04 -5.72 0.11
CA LEU A 68 9.65 -6.92 -0.61
C LEU A 68 9.08 -7.99 0.33
N TYR A 69 9.73 -8.23 1.47
CA TYR A 69 9.34 -9.31 2.37
C TYR A 69 8.16 -8.90 3.25
N TRP A 70 8.31 -7.81 4.01
CA TRP A 70 7.29 -7.43 4.99
C TRP A 70 6.16 -6.63 4.35
N SER A 71 6.48 -5.48 3.73
CA SER A 71 5.44 -4.58 3.26
C SER A 71 4.61 -5.18 2.12
N ARG A 72 5.23 -5.95 1.22
CA ARG A 72 4.56 -6.60 0.11
C ARG A 72 4.22 -8.07 0.37
N GLY A 73 5.21 -8.90 0.68
CA GLY A 73 5.04 -10.35 0.78
C GLY A 73 4.07 -10.77 1.89
N CYS A 74 4.34 -10.33 3.12
CA CYS A 74 3.52 -10.66 4.28
C CYS A 74 2.09 -10.07 4.15
N THR A 75 1.98 -8.80 3.74
CA THR A 75 0.69 -8.16 3.40
C THR A 75 -0.13 -8.98 2.40
N HIS A 76 0.47 -9.44 1.32
CA HIS A 76 -0.22 -10.23 0.30
C HIS A 76 -0.69 -11.57 0.86
N GLY A 77 0.17 -12.29 1.58
CA GLY A 77 -0.17 -13.56 2.22
C GLY A 77 -1.34 -13.41 3.21
N LEU A 78 -1.32 -12.36 4.02
CA LEU A 78 -2.39 -12.10 4.99
C LEU A 78 -3.74 -11.80 4.31
N LYS A 79 -3.75 -11.06 3.20
CA LYS A 79 -4.98 -10.84 2.40
C LYS A 79 -5.46 -12.13 1.73
N TYR A 80 -4.54 -12.93 1.19
CA TYR A 80 -4.87 -14.22 0.58
C TYR A 80 -5.48 -15.18 1.58
N VAL A 81 -4.84 -15.37 2.74
CA VAL A 81 -5.35 -16.21 3.83
C VAL A 81 -6.75 -15.77 4.24
N ASN A 82 -6.96 -14.46 4.34
CA ASN A 82 -8.26 -13.93 4.67
C ASN A 82 -9.31 -14.22 3.59
N SER A 83 -8.98 -14.04 2.32
CA SER A 83 -9.86 -14.41 1.20
C SER A 83 -10.20 -15.90 1.17
N TYR A 84 -9.29 -16.76 1.67
CA TYR A 84 -9.49 -18.20 1.74
C TYR A 84 -10.44 -18.59 2.90
N PHE A 85 -10.27 -17.97 4.07
CA PHE A 85 -11.12 -18.24 5.24
C PHE A 85 -12.42 -17.43 5.27
N SER A 86 -12.59 -16.50 4.34
CA SER A 86 -13.77 -15.63 4.23
C SER A 86 -14.11 -14.93 5.56
N LEU A 87 -13.12 -14.29 6.20
CA LEU A 87 -13.41 -13.56 7.44
C LEU A 87 -14.30 -12.36 7.11
N PRO A 88 -15.45 -12.19 7.78
CA PRO A 88 -16.47 -11.23 7.35
C PRO A 88 -16.10 -9.76 7.65
N THR A 89 -15.28 -9.52 8.67
CA THR A 89 -15.04 -8.18 9.22
C THR A 89 -13.64 -7.61 8.95
N CYS A 90 -12.77 -8.41 8.33
CA CYS A 90 -11.40 -8.02 8.03
C CYS A 90 -11.05 -8.58 6.65
N TYR A 91 -10.32 -7.83 5.84
CA TYR A 91 -9.81 -8.26 4.52
C TYR A 91 -8.30 -8.51 4.53
N GLY A 92 -7.68 -8.45 5.71
CA GLY A 92 -6.26 -8.68 5.93
C GLY A 92 -5.57 -7.43 6.45
N TRP A 93 -4.28 -7.32 6.18
CA TRP A 93 -3.45 -6.22 6.66
C TRP A 93 -2.81 -5.50 5.49
N GLN A 94 -2.49 -4.22 5.69
CA GLN A 94 -1.70 -3.42 4.78
C GLN A 94 -0.44 -2.93 5.50
N GLY A 95 0.71 -3.43 5.08
CA GLY A 95 2.02 -2.94 5.52
C GLY A 95 2.47 -1.76 4.68
N ARG A 96 3.07 -0.75 5.33
CA ARG A 96 3.75 0.39 4.72
C ARG A 96 5.10 0.62 5.38
N ALA A 97 6.14 0.83 4.58
CA ALA A 97 7.47 1.13 5.08
C ALA A 97 7.65 2.64 5.29
N LYS A 98 8.28 3.05 6.40
CA LYS A 98 8.68 4.43 6.63
C LYS A 98 9.85 4.48 7.60
N ASP A 99 10.88 5.26 7.27
CA ASP A 99 12.04 5.50 8.14
C ASP A 99 12.69 4.21 8.69
N GLY A 100 12.76 3.16 7.86
CA GLY A 100 13.31 1.85 8.23
C GLY A 100 12.40 0.99 9.09
N GLY A 101 11.23 1.49 9.47
CA GLY A 101 10.17 0.75 10.15
C GLY A 101 9.08 0.26 9.19
N ILE A 102 8.32 -0.74 9.64
CA ILE A 102 7.06 -1.10 9.01
C ILE A 102 5.88 -0.69 9.90
N TYR A 103 4.86 -0.15 9.26
CA TYR A 103 3.63 0.27 9.87
C TYR A 103 2.49 -0.55 9.26
N TRP A 104 1.65 -1.12 10.10
CA TRP A 104 0.53 -1.95 9.65
C TRP A 104 -0.79 -1.26 9.89
N SER A 105 -1.72 -1.48 8.97
CA SER A 105 -3.14 -1.21 9.14
C SER A 105 -3.92 -2.51 8.97
N PHE A 106 -5.02 -2.64 9.72
CA PHE A 106 -6.04 -3.64 9.47
C PHE A 106 -7.01 -3.13 8.40
N LEU A 107 -7.30 -3.95 7.40
CA LEU A 107 -8.31 -3.66 6.39
C LEU A 107 -9.68 -4.11 6.92
N VAL A 108 -10.30 -3.26 7.72
CA VAL A 108 -11.56 -3.57 8.40
C VAL A 108 -12.75 -3.21 7.50
N GLU A 109 -13.76 -4.08 7.45
CA GLU A 109 -15.05 -3.71 6.82
C GLU A 109 -15.80 -2.76 7.76
N THR A 110 -16.30 -1.66 7.20
CA THR A 110 -16.99 -0.60 7.95
C THR A 110 -18.46 -0.48 7.57
N ASP A 111 -18.89 -1.17 6.51
CA ASP A 111 -20.29 -1.28 6.11
C ASP A 111 -21.05 -2.19 7.09
N GLU A 112 -21.92 -1.59 7.90
CA GLU A 112 -22.73 -2.30 8.89
C GLU A 112 -23.58 -3.42 8.30
N GLU A 113 -24.03 -3.31 7.05
CA GLU A 113 -24.86 -4.33 6.41
C GLU A 113 -24.08 -5.59 6.06
N LYS A 114 -22.76 -5.48 5.82
CA LYS A 114 -21.89 -6.63 5.55
C LYS A 114 -21.33 -7.30 6.82
N ILE A 115 -21.41 -6.60 7.96
CA ILE A 115 -20.93 -7.07 9.25
C ILE A 115 -22.00 -7.88 10.00
N LYS A 116 -23.28 -7.65 9.72
CA LYS A 116 -24.44 -8.37 10.29
C LYS A 116 -24.53 -9.81 9.82
#